data_AF-N0B9K2-F1
#
_entry.id   AF-N0B9K2-F1
#
_cell.length_a   1.000
_cell.length_b   1.000
_cell.length_c   1.000
_cell.angle_alpha   90.00
_cell.angle_beta   90.00
_cell.angle_gamma   90.00
#
_symmetry.space_group_name_H-M   'P 1'
#
loop_
_entity.id
_entity.type
_entity.pdbx_description
1 polymer ?
#
loop_
_entity_poly.entity_id
_entity_poly.type
_entity_poly.pdbx_seq_one_letter_code
_entity_poly.pdbx_strand_id
1 'polypeptide(L)'
;MSALQETLKGITDPRKRMEFIDDAFRPPEPQLLDTCVLQNLDWVDRQLEEKERVVWDDAALLELSARYGSDTANDLVDLGILYKQFEYWGGYPWLVCETNWSEASVFGGNRSARLRIIVKFFGGHQEDVSNDAFPGVALGLLGDSRSARISPLILKGLGVRSLGQIFASDGPLSFLRDEGDRRVAGYALVANIPAILTTDRKTFWKHRDVLRNFGVEVMRPSELLDLYEPYWAALSNEFQRRQNESSPSSPGRH
;
A
#
# COMPACT_ATOMS: atom_id res chain seq x y z
N MET A 1 -19.19 9.46 -13.43
CA MET A 1 -18.85 8.48 -14.49
C MET A 1 -19.10 8.96 -15.93
N SER A 2 -20.06 9.86 -16.23
CA SER A 2 -20.34 10.25 -17.64
C SER A 2 -19.21 11.04 -18.32
N ALA A 3 -18.58 12.00 -17.65
CA ALA A 3 -17.54 12.86 -18.25
C ALA A 3 -16.22 12.12 -18.60
N LEU A 4 -15.81 11.15 -17.76
CA LEU A 4 -14.63 10.31 -18.02
C LEU A 4 -14.87 9.43 -19.26
N GLN A 5 -16.03 8.77 -19.33
CA GLN A 5 -16.39 7.92 -20.46
C GLN A 5 -16.52 8.70 -21.78
N GLU A 6 -17.08 9.92 -21.73
CA GLU A 6 -17.16 10.81 -22.89
C GLU A 6 -15.77 11.23 -23.38
N THR A 7 -14.88 11.64 -22.47
CA THR A 7 -13.50 12.00 -22.83
C THR A 7 -12.76 10.80 -23.41
N LEU A 8 -12.89 9.63 -22.77
CA LEU A 8 -12.30 8.40 -23.27
C LEU A 8 -12.78 8.07 -24.68
N LYS A 9 -14.06 8.24 -25.03
CA LYS A 9 -14.54 7.98 -26.42
C LYS A 9 -13.78 8.78 -27.49
N GLY A 10 -13.25 9.96 -27.15
CA GLY A 10 -12.43 10.77 -28.06
C GLY A 10 -10.97 10.31 -28.19
N ILE A 11 -10.48 9.45 -27.29
CA ILE A 11 -9.12 8.93 -27.30
C ILE A 11 -9.12 7.54 -27.94
N THR A 12 -8.52 7.43 -29.13
CA THR A 12 -8.45 6.17 -29.90
C THR A 12 -7.22 5.33 -29.54
N ASP A 13 -6.11 5.98 -29.18
CA ASP A 13 -4.86 5.31 -28.83
C ASP A 13 -4.99 4.57 -27.48
N PRO A 14 -4.87 3.23 -27.44
CA PRO A 14 -4.98 2.46 -26.21
C PRO A 14 -4.02 2.90 -25.11
N ARG A 15 -2.81 3.34 -25.46
CA ARG A 15 -1.82 3.79 -24.48
C ARG A 15 -2.27 5.08 -23.80
N LYS A 16 -2.69 6.07 -24.59
CA LYS A 16 -3.17 7.36 -24.07
C LYS A 16 -4.44 7.22 -23.23
N ARG A 17 -5.27 6.22 -23.51
CA ARG A 17 -6.44 5.90 -22.68
C ARG A 17 -6.04 5.40 -21.30
N MET A 18 -5.02 4.54 -21.22
CA MET A 18 -4.47 4.08 -19.93
C MET A 18 -3.87 5.24 -19.17
N GLU A 19 -3.00 6.02 -19.81
CA GLU A 19 -2.40 7.22 -19.19
C GLU A 19 -3.48 8.17 -18.66
N PHE A 20 -4.59 8.35 -19.38
CA PHE A 20 -5.72 9.16 -18.91
C PHE A 20 -6.47 8.55 -17.72
N ILE A 21 -6.64 7.22 -17.67
CA ILE A 21 -7.25 6.53 -16.51
C ILE A 21 -6.34 6.68 -15.29
N ASP A 22 -5.04 6.42 -15.45
CA ASP A 22 -4.03 6.56 -14.41
C ASP A 22 -4.04 7.99 -13.85
N ASP A 23 -4.07 9.00 -14.73
CA ASP A 23 -4.11 10.42 -14.35
C ASP A 23 -5.44 10.86 -13.72
N ALA A 24 -6.56 10.28 -14.12
CA ALA A 24 -7.88 10.68 -13.63
C ALA A 24 -8.18 10.15 -12.22
N PHE A 25 -7.69 8.94 -11.91
CA PHE A 25 -7.96 8.30 -10.63
C PHE A 25 -6.80 8.44 -9.64
N ARG A 26 -5.54 8.41 -10.11
CA ARG A 26 -4.31 8.56 -9.31
C ARG A 26 -4.46 8.01 -7.89
N PRO A 27 -4.68 6.69 -7.73
CA PRO A 27 -4.66 6.12 -6.40
C PRO A 27 -3.33 6.50 -5.74
N PRO A 28 -3.31 6.76 -4.42
CA PRO A 28 -2.09 7.11 -3.73
C PRO A 28 -1.14 5.94 -3.95
N GLU A 29 0.03 6.16 -4.54
CA GLU A 29 1.07 5.15 -4.65
C GLU A 29 2.42 5.83 -4.45
N PRO A 30 3.36 5.20 -3.71
CA PRO A 30 3.22 3.97 -2.92
C PRO A 30 2.75 4.18 -1.46
N GLN A 31 2.42 3.09 -0.75
CA GLN A 31 2.21 3.11 0.71
C GLN A 31 3.36 2.40 1.43
N LEU A 32 3.87 2.98 2.51
CA LEU A 32 4.70 2.24 3.46
C LEU A 32 3.80 1.46 4.42
N LEU A 33 4.06 0.15 4.58
CA LEU A 33 3.30 -0.68 5.49
C LEU A 33 3.74 -0.49 6.95
N ASP A 34 2.79 -0.16 7.80
CA ASP A 34 2.93 -0.32 9.25
C ASP A 34 3.05 -1.82 9.60
N THR A 35 3.81 -2.15 10.65
CA THR A 35 4.02 -3.54 11.09
C THR A 35 2.73 -4.21 11.55
N CYS A 36 1.73 -3.47 12.05
CA CYS A 36 0.42 -4.06 12.33
C CYS A 36 -0.30 -4.54 11.05
N VAL A 37 -0.10 -3.85 9.91
CA VAL A 37 -0.64 -4.27 8.61
C VAL A 37 0.05 -5.55 8.16
N LEU A 38 1.37 -5.64 8.28
CA LEU A 38 2.11 -6.86 7.94
C LEU A 38 1.65 -8.08 8.75
N GLN A 39 1.33 -7.88 10.03
CA GLN A 39 0.76 -8.94 10.87
C GLN A 39 -0.64 -9.37 10.43
N ASN A 40 -1.45 -8.43 9.98
CA ASN A 40 -2.78 -8.73 9.45
C ASN A 40 -2.71 -9.38 8.07
N LEU A 41 -1.75 -8.98 7.24
CA LEU A 41 -1.47 -9.63 5.96
C LEU A 41 -0.97 -11.07 6.16
N ASP A 42 -0.18 -11.35 7.20
CA ASP A 42 0.14 -12.74 7.58
C ASP A 42 -1.10 -13.56 7.88
N TRP A 43 -2.04 -12.97 8.61
CA TRP A 43 -3.30 -13.64 8.88
C TRP A 43 -4.13 -13.86 7.60
N VAL A 44 -4.24 -12.84 6.74
CA VAL A 44 -4.97 -12.92 5.46
C VAL A 44 -4.37 -13.99 4.55
N ASP A 45 -3.05 -13.98 4.37
CA ASP A 45 -2.31 -14.92 3.55
C ASP A 45 -2.53 -16.36 4.02
N ARG A 46 -2.51 -16.59 5.35
CA ARG A 46 -2.86 -17.89 5.92
C ARG A 46 -4.28 -18.35 5.62
N GLN A 47 -5.25 -17.44 5.61
CA GLN A 47 -6.61 -17.83 5.24
C GLN A 47 -6.66 -18.30 3.78
N LEU A 48 -5.89 -17.68 2.89
CA LEU A 48 -5.78 -18.05 1.49
C LEU A 48 -5.03 -19.38 1.29
N GLU A 49 -4.00 -19.67 2.09
CA GLU A 49 -3.30 -20.95 2.08
C GLU A 49 -4.16 -22.10 2.63
N GLU A 50 -4.87 -21.86 3.74
CA GLU A 50 -5.64 -22.88 4.47
C GLU A 50 -7.00 -23.17 3.81
N LYS A 51 -7.57 -22.22 3.07
CA LYS A 51 -8.89 -22.34 2.43
C LYS A 51 -8.72 -22.19 0.91
N GLU A 52 -9.05 -23.25 0.16
CA GLU A 52 -8.94 -23.29 -1.31
C GLU A 52 -9.62 -22.10 -2.02
N ARG A 53 -10.65 -21.51 -1.41
CA ARG A 53 -11.29 -20.28 -1.89
C ARG A 53 -11.82 -19.46 -0.72
N VAL A 54 -11.15 -18.36 -0.40
CA VAL A 54 -11.70 -17.34 0.50
C VAL A 54 -12.50 -16.34 -0.31
N VAL A 55 -13.72 -16.05 0.15
CA VAL A 55 -14.52 -14.95 -0.36
C VAL A 55 -14.58 -13.91 0.76
N TRP A 56 -14.10 -12.71 0.46
CA TRP A 56 -14.13 -11.56 1.36
C TRP A 56 -15.43 -10.80 1.12
N ASP A 57 -16.50 -11.21 1.79
CA ASP A 57 -17.86 -10.66 1.63
C ASP A 57 -18.51 -10.33 2.98
N ASP A 58 -19.79 -9.91 2.95
CA ASP A 58 -20.58 -9.60 4.14
C ASP A 58 -20.66 -10.77 5.14
N ALA A 59 -20.61 -12.02 4.66
CA ALA A 59 -20.64 -13.19 5.53
C ALA A 59 -19.31 -13.35 6.27
N ALA A 60 -18.18 -13.17 5.57
CA ALA A 60 -16.87 -13.13 6.20
C ALA A 60 -16.76 -11.96 7.21
N LEU A 61 -17.29 -10.79 6.86
CA LEU A 61 -17.34 -9.64 7.75
C LEU A 61 -18.13 -9.94 9.03
N LEU A 62 -19.30 -10.58 8.91
CA LEU A 62 -20.13 -10.96 10.06
C LEU A 62 -19.41 -11.95 10.97
N GLU A 63 -18.79 -12.99 10.41
CA GLU A 63 -18.03 -13.98 11.17
C GLU A 63 -16.86 -13.34 11.92
N LEU A 64 -16.07 -12.53 11.23
CA LEU A 64 -14.91 -11.85 11.81
C LEU A 64 -15.33 -10.80 12.83
N SER A 65 -16.42 -10.09 12.60
CA SER A 65 -16.96 -9.09 13.54
C SER A 65 -17.34 -9.73 14.87
N ALA A 66 -17.96 -10.92 14.84
CA ALA A 66 -18.30 -11.66 16.04
C ALA A 66 -17.06 -12.08 16.85
N ARG A 67 -15.92 -12.29 16.18
CA ARG A 67 -14.68 -12.78 16.80
C ARG A 67 -13.72 -11.69 17.25
N TYR A 68 -13.58 -10.62 16.47
CA TYR A 68 -12.53 -9.60 16.62
C TYR A 68 -13.07 -8.17 16.77
N GLY A 69 -14.40 -8.00 16.70
CA GLY A 69 -15.05 -6.70 16.63
C GLY A 69 -15.12 -6.15 15.20
N SER A 70 -16.11 -5.29 14.94
CA SER A 70 -16.41 -4.72 13.62
C SER A 70 -15.20 -4.04 12.98
N ASP A 71 -14.51 -3.25 13.79
CA ASP A 71 -13.38 -2.43 13.38
C ASP A 71 -12.25 -3.26 12.79
N THR A 72 -11.79 -4.27 13.52
CA THR A 72 -10.74 -5.20 13.07
C THR A 72 -11.23 -6.06 11.90
N ALA A 73 -12.49 -6.48 11.92
CA ALA A 73 -13.06 -7.30 10.87
C ALA A 73 -13.08 -6.59 9.52
N ASN A 74 -13.50 -5.31 9.49
CA ASN A 74 -13.44 -4.49 8.29
C ASN A 74 -12.01 -4.40 7.74
N ASP A 75 -11.03 -4.09 8.60
CA ASP A 75 -9.64 -3.98 8.14
C ASP A 75 -9.11 -5.29 7.52
N LEU A 76 -9.46 -6.44 8.10
CA LEU A 76 -9.03 -7.75 7.59
C LEU A 76 -9.70 -8.11 6.26
N VAL A 77 -11.00 -7.83 6.13
CA VAL A 77 -11.75 -8.04 4.87
C VAL A 77 -11.19 -7.14 3.77
N ASP A 78 -11.03 -5.85 4.05
CA ASP A 78 -10.52 -4.87 3.09
C ASP A 78 -9.07 -5.16 2.68
N LEU A 79 -8.20 -5.55 3.62
CA LEU A 79 -6.85 -6.01 3.28
C LEU A 79 -6.88 -7.28 2.42
N GLY A 80 -7.81 -8.20 2.69
CA GLY A 80 -8.01 -9.39 1.86
C GLY A 80 -8.41 -9.07 0.42
N ILE A 81 -9.32 -8.10 0.24
CA ILE A 81 -9.74 -7.60 -1.07
C ILE A 81 -8.57 -6.93 -1.78
N LEU A 82 -7.90 -5.99 -1.12
CA LEU A 82 -6.74 -5.27 -1.67
C LEU A 82 -5.63 -6.25 -2.10
N TYR A 83 -5.25 -7.18 -1.24
CA TYR A 83 -4.20 -8.18 -1.51
C TYR A 83 -4.53 -8.99 -2.78
N LYS A 84 -5.76 -9.48 -2.90
CA LYS A 84 -6.19 -10.25 -4.08
C LYS A 84 -6.30 -9.43 -5.36
N GLN A 85 -6.75 -8.19 -5.25
CA GLN A 85 -6.83 -7.30 -6.41
C GLN A 85 -5.42 -6.93 -6.92
N PHE A 86 -4.49 -6.58 -6.02
CA PHE A 86 -3.10 -6.32 -6.39
C PHE A 86 -2.42 -7.55 -7.02
N GLU A 87 -2.66 -8.74 -6.46
CA GLU A 87 -2.22 -10.01 -7.07
C GLU A 87 -2.76 -10.17 -8.50
N TYR A 88 -4.06 -9.93 -8.69
CA TYR A 88 -4.72 -10.03 -10.00
C TYR A 88 -4.17 -9.03 -11.03
N TRP A 89 -3.91 -7.79 -10.61
CA TRP A 89 -3.39 -6.72 -11.46
C TRP A 89 -1.87 -6.77 -11.65
N GLY A 90 -1.18 -7.74 -11.03
CA GLY A 90 0.21 -8.08 -11.33
C GLY A 90 1.27 -7.30 -10.56
N GLY A 91 0.92 -6.68 -9.42
CA GLY A 91 1.90 -5.98 -8.58
C GLY A 91 1.32 -5.40 -7.30
N TYR A 92 2.16 -5.30 -6.27
CA TYR A 92 1.82 -4.72 -4.98
C TYR A 92 2.47 -3.33 -4.85
N PRO A 93 1.71 -2.24 -4.68
CA PRO A 93 2.24 -0.88 -4.50
C PRO A 93 2.71 -0.62 -3.05
N TRP A 94 2.95 -1.69 -2.30
CA TRP A 94 3.25 -1.65 -0.88
C TRP A 94 4.74 -1.79 -0.64
N LEU A 95 5.27 -0.84 0.12
CA LEU A 95 6.67 -0.76 0.49
C LEU A 95 6.87 -1.26 1.92
N VAL A 96 8.07 -1.77 2.15
CA VAL A 96 8.56 -2.15 3.47
C VAL A 96 9.91 -1.48 3.73
N CYS A 97 10.24 -1.29 5.00
CA CYS A 97 11.50 -0.73 5.44
C CYS A 97 12.22 -1.63 6.44
N GLU A 98 13.46 -1.28 6.76
CA GLU A 98 14.32 -1.96 7.73
C GLU A 98 13.63 -2.16 9.10
N THR A 99 12.77 -1.23 9.50
CA THR A 99 12.02 -1.34 10.76
C THR A 99 11.05 -2.51 10.75
N ASN A 100 10.37 -2.75 9.63
CA ASN A 100 9.46 -3.88 9.51
C ASN A 100 10.20 -5.22 9.68
N TRP A 101 11.41 -5.33 9.12
CA TRP A 101 12.26 -6.51 9.31
C TRP A 101 12.73 -6.69 10.75
N SER A 102 13.14 -5.59 11.38
CA SER A 102 13.61 -5.56 12.77
C SER A 102 12.50 -5.99 13.73
N GLU A 103 11.30 -5.45 13.56
CA GLU A 103 10.13 -5.80 14.37
C GLU A 103 9.63 -7.22 14.13
N ALA A 104 9.63 -7.69 12.87
CA ALA A 104 9.35 -9.10 12.58
C ALA A 104 10.29 -10.05 13.33
N SER A 105 11.52 -9.61 13.60
CA SER A 105 12.54 -10.37 14.32
C SER A 105 12.41 -10.33 15.85
N VAL A 106 11.61 -9.41 16.41
CA VAL A 106 11.32 -9.34 17.85
C VAL A 106 10.37 -10.46 18.29
N PHE A 107 9.50 -10.93 17.39
CA PHE A 107 8.61 -12.06 17.69
C PHE A 107 9.41 -13.35 17.91
N GLY A 108 8.88 -14.26 18.73
CA GLY A 108 9.44 -15.59 18.93
C GLY A 108 8.89 -16.63 17.96
N GLY A 109 9.70 -17.65 17.65
CA GLY A 109 9.25 -18.89 16.99
C GLY A 109 8.69 -18.72 15.58
N ASN A 110 7.68 -19.54 15.24
CA ASN A 110 7.11 -19.62 13.88
C ASN A 110 6.51 -18.29 13.40
N ARG A 111 5.96 -17.47 14.31
CA ARG A 111 5.39 -16.16 13.97
C ARG A 111 6.44 -15.23 13.37
N SER A 112 7.63 -15.18 13.97
CA SER A 112 8.74 -14.36 13.44
C SER A 112 9.22 -14.85 12.08
N ALA A 113 9.33 -16.16 11.90
CA ALA A 113 9.71 -16.74 10.62
C ALA A 113 8.73 -16.34 9.50
N ARG A 114 7.42 -16.43 9.76
CA ARG A 114 6.39 -16.03 8.80
C ARG A 114 6.39 -14.53 8.50
N LEU A 115 6.43 -13.68 9.53
CA LEU A 115 6.47 -12.23 9.32
C LEU A 115 7.69 -11.82 8.48
N ARG A 116 8.86 -12.45 8.69
CA ARG A 116 10.03 -12.22 7.84
C ARG A 116 9.83 -12.69 6.40
N ILE A 117 9.09 -13.79 6.18
CA ILE A 117 8.74 -14.25 4.82
C ILE A 117 7.88 -13.18 4.13
N ILE A 118 6.89 -12.63 4.82
CA ILE A 118 6.02 -11.59 4.26
C ILE A 118 6.76 -10.28 4.01
N VAL A 119 7.61 -9.84 4.93
CA VAL A 119 8.46 -8.66 4.71
C VAL A 119 9.38 -8.90 3.50
N LYS A 120 9.97 -10.10 3.37
CA LYS A 120 10.80 -10.45 2.22
C LYS A 120 10.00 -10.52 0.92
N PHE A 121 8.77 -11.01 0.97
CA PHE A 121 7.87 -11.08 -0.18
C PHE A 121 7.61 -9.68 -0.74
N PHE A 122 7.15 -8.74 0.09
CA PHE A 122 6.94 -7.35 -0.34
C PHE A 122 8.26 -6.64 -0.68
N GLY A 123 9.34 -6.91 0.04
CA GLY A 123 10.67 -6.39 -0.30
C GLY A 123 11.16 -6.84 -1.68
N GLY A 124 10.90 -8.09 -2.07
CA GLY A 124 11.19 -8.60 -3.41
C GLY A 124 10.38 -7.89 -4.49
N HIS A 125 9.07 -7.72 -4.27
CA HIS A 125 8.23 -6.94 -5.19
C HIS A 125 8.68 -5.48 -5.33
N GLN A 126 9.13 -4.86 -4.24
CA GLN A 126 9.72 -3.52 -4.23
C GLN A 126 11.03 -3.44 -5.04
N GLU A 127 11.81 -4.52 -5.12
CA GLU A 127 13.04 -4.60 -5.94
C GLU A 127 12.74 -4.88 -7.41
N ASP A 128 11.64 -5.59 -7.71
CA ASP A 128 11.23 -5.95 -9.07
C ASP A 128 10.63 -4.77 -9.86
N VAL A 129 10.15 -3.74 -9.17
CA VAL A 129 9.62 -2.53 -9.79
C VAL A 129 10.74 -1.53 -10.12
N SER A 130 10.71 -0.98 -11.34
CA SER A 130 11.62 0.10 -11.73
C SER A 130 11.49 1.28 -10.76
N ASN A 131 12.57 2.03 -10.53
CA ASN A 131 12.48 3.31 -9.80
C ASN A 131 11.46 4.27 -10.44
N ASP A 132 11.17 4.10 -11.73
CA ASP A 132 10.14 4.86 -12.45
C ASP A 132 8.70 4.51 -12.03
N ALA A 133 8.49 3.36 -11.36
CA ALA A 133 7.17 2.95 -10.85
C ALA A 133 6.73 3.81 -9.67
N PHE A 134 7.68 4.41 -8.92
CA PHE A 134 7.39 5.32 -7.82
C PHE A 134 8.18 6.64 -7.98
N PRO A 135 7.82 7.49 -8.95
CA PRO A 135 8.54 8.73 -9.20
C PRO A 135 8.67 9.58 -7.94
N GLY A 136 9.92 9.91 -7.58
CA GLY A 136 10.21 10.75 -6.42
C GLY A 136 10.35 10.00 -5.09
N VAL A 137 10.16 8.67 -5.05
CA VAL A 137 10.42 7.85 -3.87
C VAL A 137 11.87 7.36 -3.89
N ALA A 138 12.59 7.60 -2.80
CA ALA A 138 13.98 7.17 -2.66
C ALA A 138 14.07 5.77 -2.04
N LEU A 139 13.72 4.73 -2.81
CA LEU A 139 13.69 3.33 -2.35
C LEU A 139 14.98 2.84 -1.66
N GLY A 140 16.14 3.34 -2.12
CA GLY A 140 17.44 3.00 -1.52
C GLY A 140 17.60 3.40 -0.04
N LEU A 141 16.72 4.28 0.47
CA LEU A 141 16.68 4.68 1.88
C LEU A 141 15.84 3.74 2.77
N LEU A 142 15.11 2.78 2.20
CA LEU A 142 14.23 1.89 2.96
C LEU A 142 14.95 0.66 3.51
N GLY A 143 16.10 0.28 2.94
CA GLY A 143 16.92 -0.84 3.39
C GLY A 143 18.20 -0.40 4.11
N ASP A 144 18.93 -1.39 4.64
CA ASP A 144 20.22 -1.22 5.37
C ASP A 144 21.41 -0.83 4.43
N SER A 145 21.11 -0.21 3.28
CA SER A 145 22.14 0.20 2.32
C SER A 145 22.88 1.42 2.88
N ARG A 146 24.08 1.18 3.43
CA ARG A 146 24.98 2.19 4.03
C ARG A 146 25.41 3.32 3.09
N SER A 147 25.05 3.24 1.81
CA SER A 147 25.40 4.21 0.77
C SER A 147 24.32 5.28 0.52
N ALA A 148 23.09 5.09 1.00
CA ALA A 148 22.01 6.00 0.70
C ALA A 148 22.14 7.31 1.51
N ARG A 149 22.40 8.42 0.80
CA ARG A 149 22.51 9.75 1.40
C ARG A 149 21.13 10.39 1.49
N ILE A 150 20.66 10.62 2.71
CA ILE A 150 19.46 11.42 2.97
C ILE A 150 19.72 12.86 2.53
N SER A 151 18.73 13.47 1.87
CA SER A 151 18.80 14.88 1.48
C SER A 151 19.02 15.79 2.69
N PRO A 152 20.07 16.63 2.71
CA PRO A 152 20.29 17.60 3.79
C PRO A 152 19.14 18.60 3.95
N LEU A 153 18.36 18.85 2.89
CA LEU A 153 17.20 19.73 2.95
C LEU A 153 16.05 19.14 3.76
N ILE A 154 15.81 17.83 3.64
CA ILE A 154 14.79 17.12 4.45
C ILE A 154 15.18 17.20 5.92
N LEU A 155 16.45 16.87 6.25
CA LEU A 155 16.95 16.93 7.62
C LEU A 155 16.82 18.35 8.21
N LYS A 156 17.21 19.37 7.43
CA LYS A 156 17.05 20.77 7.83
C LYS A 156 15.59 21.17 8.03
N GLY A 157 14.69 20.75 7.14
CA GLY A 157 13.26 21.00 7.24
C GLY A 157 12.63 20.40 8.50
N LEU A 158 13.14 19.27 8.95
CA LEU A 158 12.76 18.60 10.20
C LEU A 158 13.50 19.11 11.44
N GLY A 159 14.42 20.07 11.28
CA GLY A 159 15.21 20.62 12.39
C GLY A 159 16.27 19.68 12.96
N VAL A 160 16.68 18.66 12.21
CA VAL A 160 17.63 17.62 12.64
C VAL A 160 18.88 17.57 11.75
N ARG A 161 19.89 16.82 12.19
CA ARG A 161 21.17 16.61 11.47
C ARG A 161 21.39 15.17 11.02
N SER A 162 20.59 14.23 11.52
CA SER A 162 20.73 12.81 11.18
C SER A 162 19.40 12.09 11.28
N LEU A 163 19.31 10.92 10.64
CA LEU A 163 18.15 10.03 10.74
C LEU A 163 17.88 9.59 12.18
N GLY A 164 18.93 9.29 12.95
CA GLY A 164 18.78 8.88 14.35
C GLY A 164 18.10 9.94 15.23
N GLN A 165 18.24 11.23 14.91
CA GLN A 165 17.52 12.30 15.60
C GLN A 165 16.04 12.37 15.24
N ILE A 166 15.64 11.88 14.05
CA ILE A 166 14.22 11.72 13.69
C ILE A 166 13.59 10.65 14.58
N PHE A 167 14.31 9.55 14.83
CA PHE A 167 13.83 8.39 15.59
C PHE A 167 13.88 8.59 17.11
N ALA A 168 14.61 9.60 17.58
CA ALA A 168 14.78 9.88 19.00
C ALA A 168 13.46 10.22 19.70
N SER A 169 13.35 9.90 20.99
CA SER A 169 12.16 10.14 21.80
C SER A 169 11.85 11.62 22.05
N ASP A 170 12.83 12.50 21.85
CA ASP A 170 12.73 13.97 21.90
C ASP A 170 12.83 14.61 20.50
N GLY A 171 12.78 13.80 19.44
CA GLY A 171 12.85 14.23 18.06
C GLY A 171 11.55 14.84 17.52
N PRO A 172 11.53 15.21 16.22
CA PRO A 172 10.36 15.80 15.56
C PRO A 172 9.12 14.88 15.56
N LEU A 173 9.31 13.57 15.69
CA LEU A 173 8.25 12.57 15.73
C LEU A 173 7.92 12.08 17.16
N SER A 174 8.36 12.79 18.20
CA SER A 174 8.17 12.43 19.61
C SER A 174 6.70 12.27 20.06
N PHE A 175 5.73 12.77 19.28
CA PHE A 175 4.31 12.52 19.50
C PHE A 175 3.92 11.04 19.27
N LEU A 176 4.67 10.32 18.43
CA LEU A 176 4.61 8.86 18.32
C LEU A 176 5.47 8.28 19.46
N ARG A 177 4.82 7.63 20.43
CA ARG A 177 5.49 7.14 21.65
C ARG A 177 6.31 5.88 21.41
N ASP A 178 5.89 5.03 20.48
CA ASP A 178 6.62 3.83 20.11
C ASP A 178 7.79 4.15 19.17
N GLU A 179 8.93 3.48 19.36
CA GLU A 179 10.11 3.70 18.51
C GLU A 179 9.92 3.14 17.10
N GLY A 180 9.23 2.01 16.97
CA GLY A 180 8.86 1.42 15.70
C GLY A 180 8.05 2.38 14.85
N ASP A 181 6.99 2.95 15.43
CA ASP A 181 6.16 3.97 14.77
C ASP A 181 6.98 5.17 14.32
N ARG A 182 7.86 5.71 15.18
CA ARG A 182 8.75 6.83 14.83
C ARG A 182 9.65 6.48 13.67
N ARG A 183 10.18 5.26 13.63
CA ARG A 183 11.06 4.82 12.56
C ARG A 183 10.29 4.64 11.26
N VAL A 184 9.15 3.96 11.25
CA VAL A 184 8.29 3.82 10.05
C VAL A 184 7.91 5.20 9.49
N ALA A 185 7.41 6.11 10.33
CA ALA A 185 7.13 7.49 9.93
C ALA A 185 8.36 8.22 9.39
N GLY A 186 9.51 8.07 10.06
CA GLY A 186 10.75 8.70 9.61
C GLY A 186 11.25 8.16 8.27
N TYR A 187 11.13 6.85 8.02
CA TYR A 187 11.43 6.26 6.70
C TYR A 187 10.50 6.81 5.62
N ALA A 188 9.20 6.92 5.89
CA ALA A 188 8.25 7.53 4.94
C ALA A 188 8.68 8.97 4.58
N LEU A 189 9.07 9.77 5.58
CA LEU A 189 9.50 11.16 5.36
C LEU A 189 10.80 11.25 4.54
N VAL A 190 11.84 10.51 4.91
CA VAL A 190 13.14 10.64 4.22
C VAL A 190 13.15 10.02 2.85
N ALA A 191 12.33 8.98 2.63
CA ALA A 191 12.14 8.34 1.34
C ALA A 191 11.07 9.02 0.48
N ASN A 192 10.42 10.07 0.98
CA ASN A 192 9.35 10.80 0.28
C ASN A 192 8.17 9.89 -0.13
N ILE A 193 7.77 8.98 0.76
CA ILE A 193 6.60 8.12 0.58
C ILE A 193 5.35 8.90 1.00
N PRO A 194 4.34 9.01 0.13
CA PRO A 194 3.20 9.90 0.37
C PRO A 194 2.23 9.40 1.45
N ALA A 195 2.20 8.09 1.72
CA ALA A 195 1.24 7.50 2.63
C ALA A 195 1.79 6.33 3.46
N ILE A 196 1.27 6.18 4.68
CA ILE A 196 1.44 5.01 5.53
C ILE A 196 0.10 4.29 5.62
N LEU A 197 0.09 2.99 5.29
CA LEU A 197 -1.07 2.14 5.53
C LEU A 197 -0.99 1.57 6.94
N THR A 198 -2.04 1.73 7.74
CA THR A 198 -2.09 1.24 9.12
C THR A 198 -3.42 0.58 9.46
N THR A 199 -3.38 -0.44 10.32
CA THR A 199 -4.56 -0.93 11.04
C THR A 199 -4.60 -0.50 12.51
N ASP A 200 -3.56 0.20 12.99
CA ASP A 200 -3.49 0.70 14.37
C ASP A 200 -4.33 1.98 14.54
N ARG A 201 -5.36 1.88 15.39
CA ARG A 201 -6.26 3.00 15.73
C ARG A 201 -5.69 3.92 16.83
N LYS A 202 -4.67 3.47 17.56
CA LYS A 202 -4.18 4.10 18.79
C LYS A 202 -2.94 4.95 18.57
N THR A 203 -2.17 4.70 17.51
CA THR A 203 -0.93 5.42 17.20
C THR A 203 -1.07 6.20 15.89
N PHE A 204 -0.71 5.62 14.75
CA PHE A 204 -0.72 6.26 13.43
C PHE A 204 -2.05 6.92 13.11
N TRP A 205 -3.15 6.17 13.25
CA TRP A 205 -4.47 6.72 12.96
C TRP A 205 -4.84 7.91 13.84
N LYS A 206 -4.55 7.82 15.14
CA LYS A 206 -4.80 8.89 16.10
C LYS A 206 -4.02 10.16 15.75
N HIS A 207 -2.84 10.01 15.16
CA HIS A 207 -1.93 11.11 14.85
C HIS A 207 -1.88 11.48 13.36
N ARG A 208 -2.83 10.99 12.55
CA ARG A 208 -2.87 11.20 11.09
C ARG A 208 -2.81 12.67 10.67
N ASP A 209 -3.52 13.56 11.37
CA ASP A 209 -3.54 14.99 11.03
C ASP A 209 -2.20 15.67 11.37
N VAL A 210 -1.48 15.15 12.37
CA VAL A 210 -0.13 15.63 12.69
C VAL A 210 0.85 15.17 11.61
N LEU A 211 0.79 13.90 11.21
CA LEU A 211 1.63 13.34 10.14
C LEU A 211 1.37 14.01 8.78
N ARG A 212 0.12 14.37 8.48
CA ARG A 212 -0.23 15.15 7.28
C ARG A 212 0.50 16.50 7.22
N ASN A 213 0.75 17.16 8.36
CA ASN A 213 1.54 18.40 8.39
C ASN A 213 3.01 18.18 8.01
N PHE A 214 3.50 16.95 8.10
CA PHE A 214 4.81 16.55 7.59
C PHE A 214 4.77 16.05 6.13
N GLY A 215 3.60 16.07 5.49
CA GLY A 215 3.41 15.61 4.11
C GLY A 215 3.21 14.11 3.98
N VAL A 216 2.87 13.40 5.06
CA VAL A 216 2.60 11.95 5.04
C VAL A 216 1.14 11.70 5.41
N GLU A 217 0.37 11.17 4.47
CA GLU A 217 -0.98 10.69 4.73
C GLU A 217 -0.95 9.38 5.54
N VAL A 218 -1.97 9.17 6.36
CA VAL A 218 -2.17 7.90 7.05
C VAL A 218 -3.51 7.35 6.62
N MET A 219 -3.50 6.14 6.07
CA MET A 219 -4.66 5.52 5.45
C MET A 219 -5.04 4.23 6.16
N ARG A 220 -6.35 3.96 6.19
CA ARG A 220 -6.91 2.64 6.51
C ARG A 220 -7.03 1.79 5.24
N PRO A 221 -7.12 0.46 5.39
CA PRO A 221 -7.47 -0.43 4.28
C PRO A 221 -8.74 -0.01 3.54
N SER A 222 -9.81 0.36 4.26
CA SER A 222 -11.06 0.84 3.66
C SER A 222 -10.88 2.09 2.82
N GLU A 223 -10.16 3.09 3.32
CA GLU A 223 -9.88 4.34 2.59
C GLU A 223 -9.02 4.08 1.35
N LEU A 224 -8.08 3.15 1.43
CA LEU A 224 -7.28 2.75 0.27
C LEU A 224 -8.16 2.04 -0.76
N LEU A 225 -9.01 1.11 -0.32
CA LEU A 225 -9.93 0.38 -1.18
C LEU A 225 -10.88 1.31 -1.93
N ASP A 226 -11.49 2.29 -1.24
CA ASP A 226 -12.37 3.30 -1.83
C ASP A 226 -11.69 4.11 -2.96
N LEU A 227 -10.36 4.30 -2.87
CA LEU A 227 -9.58 5.00 -3.90
C LEU A 227 -9.25 4.10 -5.11
N TYR A 228 -9.03 2.81 -4.87
CA TYR A 228 -8.70 1.84 -5.93
C TYR A 228 -9.91 1.28 -6.66
N GLU A 229 -11.07 1.15 -6.02
CA GLU A 229 -12.26 0.56 -6.65
C GLU A 229 -12.65 1.25 -7.97
N PRO A 230 -12.74 2.60 -8.05
CA PRO A 230 -13.05 3.28 -9.31
C PRO A 230 -11.97 3.07 -10.38
N TYR A 231 -10.70 3.00 -9.97
CA TYR A 231 -9.57 2.76 -10.86
C TYR A 231 -9.63 1.36 -11.46
N TRP A 232 -9.78 0.31 -10.64
CA TRP A 232 -9.91 -1.07 -11.13
C TRP A 232 -11.16 -1.29 -11.98
N ALA A 233 -12.27 -0.62 -11.67
CA ALA A 233 -13.45 -0.63 -12.51
C ALA A 233 -13.18 0.00 -13.89
N ALA A 234 -12.45 1.12 -13.94
CA ALA A 234 -12.05 1.76 -15.19
C ALA A 234 -11.10 0.87 -16.02
N LEU A 235 -10.11 0.25 -15.38
CA LEU A 235 -9.21 -0.71 -16.00
C LEU A 235 -10.00 -1.89 -16.60
N SER A 236 -10.87 -2.51 -15.82
CA SER A 236 -11.69 -3.65 -16.25
C SER A 236 -12.52 -3.32 -17.50
N ASN A 237 -13.17 -2.15 -17.51
CA ASN A 237 -13.94 -1.67 -18.65
C ASN A 237 -13.06 -1.47 -19.90
N GLU A 238 -11.85 -0.93 -19.74
CA GLU A 238 -10.92 -0.72 -20.85
C GLU A 238 -10.39 -2.05 -21.40
N PHE A 239 -10.09 -3.03 -20.54
CA PHE A 239 -9.67 -4.36 -20.99
C PHE A 239 -10.80 -5.10 -21.71
N GLN A 240 -12.04 -5.06 -21.20
CA GLN A 240 -13.20 -5.63 -21.88
C GLN A 240 -13.44 -5.00 -23.26
N ARG A 241 -13.30 -3.68 -23.38
CA ARG A 241 -13.40 -2.98 -24.68
C ARG A 241 -12.38 -3.54 -25.69
N ARG A 242 -11.11 -3.68 -25.28
CA ARG A 242 -10.05 -4.22 -26.14
C ARG A 242 -10.35 -5.65 -26.61
N GLN A 243 -10.86 -6.50 -25.71
CA GLN A 243 -11.25 -7.88 -26.05
C GLN A 243 -12.39 -7.93 -27.07
N ASN A 244 -13.38 -7.05 -26.92
CA ASN A 244 -14.51 -6.96 -27.85
C ASN A 244 -14.08 -6.44 -29.24
N GLU A 245 -13.11 -5.53 -29.31
CA GLU A 245 -12.58 -5.02 -30.59
C GLU A 245 -11.65 -6.01 -31.30
N SER A 246 -10.99 -6.90 -30.55
CA SER A 246 -10.10 -7.92 -31.10
C SER A 246 -10.81 -9.24 -31.44
N SER A 247 -12.12 -9.33 -31.18
CA SER A 247 -12.97 -10.44 -31.60
C SER A 247 -13.77 -10.04 -32.85
N PRO A 248 -13.24 -10.20 -34.08
CA PRO A 248 -14.02 -9.91 -35.28
C PRO A 248 -15.22 -10.86 -35.31
N SER A 249 -16.42 -10.30 -35.34
CA SER A 249 -17.63 -11.01 -35.74
C SER A 249 -17.37 -11.66 -37.10
N SER A 250 -17.19 -12.98 -37.13
CA SER A 250 -17.18 -13.76 -38.36
C SER A 250 -18.43 -13.37 -39.15
N PRO A 251 -18.30 -12.75 -40.35
CA PRO A 251 -19.46 -12.51 -41.17
C PRO A 251 -20.00 -13.89 -41.58
N GLY A 252 -21.18 -14.22 -41.06
CA GLY A 252 -21.92 -15.40 -41.46
C GLY A 252 -22.03 -15.41 -42.98
N ARG A 253 -21.38 -16.39 -43.62
CA ARG A 253 -21.60 -16.69 -45.03
C ARG A 253 -23.00 -17.28 -45.12
N HIS A 254 -23.95 -16.49 -45.63
CA HIS A 254 -25.18 -16.99 -46.23
C HIS A 254 -24.89 -17.46 -47.65
#